data_AF-A0A936PTX4-F1
#
_entry.id   AF-A0A936PTX4-F1
#
_cell.length_a   1.000
_cell.length_b   1.000
_cell.length_c   1.000
_cell.angle_alpha   90.00
_cell.angle_beta   90.00
_cell.angle_gamma   90.00
#
_symmetry.space_group_name_H-M   'P 1'
#
loop_
_entity.id
_entity.type
_entity.pdbx_description
1 polymer ?
#
loop_
_entity_poly.entity_id
_entity_poly.type
_entity_poly.pdbx_seq_one_letter_code
_entity_poly.pdbx_strand_id
1 'polypeptide(L)'
;MLRERAPRDGRSGIRKAAERRREDAQKLLEQERWTGSIYLHGYWVECTMKFRLMDHFNVLNLDALDAVLSARSGRLVITRTHSIAYLSTFHEGLRALREATPIG
;
A
#
# COMPACT_ATOMS: atom_id res chain seq x y z
N MET A 1 -10.92 33.20 4.76
CA MET A 1 -10.04 32.21 5.43
C MET A 1 -10.55 30.82 5.09
N LEU A 2 -9.89 30.11 4.18
CA LEU A 2 -10.18 28.70 3.93
C LEU A 2 -9.61 27.90 5.11
N ARG A 3 -10.46 27.22 5.88
CA ARG A 3 -10.00 26.27 6.91
C ARG A 3 -9.25 25.16 6.20
N GLU A 4 -7.94 25.07 6.40
CA GLU A 4 -7.17 23.88 6.05
C GLU A 4 -7.83 22.68 6.74
N ARG A 5 -8.48 21.84 5.95
CA ARG A 5 -9.10 20.61 6.44
C ARG A 5 -7.93 19.69 6.79
N ALA A 6 -7.83 19.29 8.06
CA ALA A 6 -6.84 18.31 8.49
C ALA A 6 -6.80 17.14 7.49
N PRO A 7 -5.60 16.66 7.09
CA PRO A 7 -5.50 15.60 6.10
C PRO A 7 -6.33 14.40 6.56
N ARG A 8 -7.28 13.95 5.72
CA ARG A 8 -7.99 12.70 6.03
C ARG A 8 -6.94 11.60 6.12
N ASP A 9 -6.95 10.86 7.22
CA ASP A 9 -6.06 9.72 7.40
C ASP A 9 -6.45 8.60 6.42
N GLY A 10 -5.87 8.64 5.23
CA GLY A 10 -6.01 7.62 4.20
C GLY A 10 -5.25 6.34 4.55
N ARG A 11 -4.26 6.42 5.45
CA ARG A 11 -3.45 5.28 5.90
C ARG A 11 -4.31 4.26 6.66
N SER A 12 -5.08 4.71 7.65
CA SER A 12 -6.01 3.83 8.36
C SER A 12 -7.15 3.35 7.47
N GLY A 13 -7.59 4.16 6.51
CA GLY A 13 -8.57 3.77 5.49
C GLY A 13 -8.10 2.57 4.65
N ILE A 14 -6.86 2.60 4.17
CA ILE A 14 -6.25 1.52 3.38
C ILE A 14 -6.05 0.26 4.22
N ARG A 15 -5.65 0.39 5.50
CA ARG A 15 -5.54 -0.77 6.41
C ARG A 15 -6.88 -1.48 6.58
N LYS A 16 -7.95 -0.72 6.87
CA LYS A 16 -9.31 -1.26 7.00
C LYS A 16 -9.81 -1.87 5.69
N ALA A 17 -9.43 -1.30 4.54
CA ALA A 17 -9.74 -1.89 3.25
C ALA A 17 -9.03 -3.24 3.07
N ALA A 18 -7.74 -3.33 3.40
CA ALA A 18 -6.97 -4.57 3.32
C ALA A 18 -7.61 -5.69 4.16
N GLU A 19 -7.97 -5.41 5.42
CA GLU A 19 -8.61 -6.37 6.32
C GLU A 19 -9.91 -6.93 5.73
N ARG A 20 -10.80 -6.05 5.25
CA ARG A 20 -12.05 -6.47 4.60
C ARG A 20 -11.82 -7.33 3.36
N ARG A 21 -10.82 -6.99 2.54
CA ARG A 21 -10.50 -7.77 1.33
C ARG A 21 -9.96 -9.16 1.64
N ARG A 22 -9.21 -9.30 2.73
CA ARG A 22 -8.77 -10.61 3.22
C ARG A 22 -9.96 -11.46 3.65
N GLU A 23 -10.89 -10.88 4.42
CA GLU A 23 -12.12 -11.58 4.86
C GLU A 23 -12.99 -11.99 3.68
N ASP A 24 -13.21 -11.09 2.71
CA ASP A 24 -13.97 -11.39 1.50
C ASP A 24 -13.29 -12.51 0.68
N ALA A 25 -11.97 -12.46 0.54
CA ALA A 25 -11.21 -13.47 -0.20
C ALA A 25 -11.29 -14.86 0.45
N GLN A 26 -11.26 -14.90 1.78
CA GLN A 26 -11.41 -16.13 2.56
C GLN A 26 -12.81 -16.73 2.37
N LYS A 27 -13.87 -15.92 2.44
CA LYS A 27 -15.25 -16.39 2.17
C LYS A 27 -15.41 -16.94 0.75
N LEU A 28 -14.79 -16.30 -0.24
CA LEU A 28 -14.83 -16.79 -1.62
C LEU A 28 -14.05 -18.10 -1.78
N LEU A 29 -12.96 -18.27 -1.03
CA LEU A 29 -12.18 -19.51 -1.03
C LEU A 29 -13.01 -20.67 -0.48
N GLU A 30 -13.70 -20.45 0.64
CA GLU A 30 -14.59 -21.42 1.28
C GLU A 30 -15.78 -21.81 0.39
N GLN A 31 -16.19 -20.92 -0.51
CA GLN A 31 -17.24 -21.16 -1.52
C GLN A 31 -16.69 -21.77 -2.82
N GLU A 32 -15.41 -22.15 -2.88
CA GLU A 32 -14.73 -22.65 -4.09
C GLU A 32 -14.77 -21.66 -5.27
N ARG A 33 -14.94 -20.37 -4.98
CA ARG A 33 -14.93 -19.28 -5.97
C ARG A 33 -13.52 -18.77 -6.18
N TRP A 34 -12.67 -19.64 -6.71
CA TRP A 34 -11.22 -19.47 -6.81
C TRP A 34 -10.78 -18.16 -7.46
N THR A 35 -11.35 -17.82 -8.64
CA THR A 35 -10.98 -16.59 -9.38
C THR A 35 -11.23 -15.33 -8.55
N GLY A 36 -12.38 -15.26 -7.88
CA GLY A 36 -12.71 -14.13 -7.02
C GLY A 36 -11.82 -14.07 -5.78
N SER A 37 -11.53 -15.22 -5.18
CA SER A 37 -10.62 -15.32 -4.03
C SER A 37 -9.20 -14.84 -4.38
N ILE A 38 -8.65 -15.29 -5.52
CA ILE A 38 -7.32 -14.89 -6.01
C ILE A 38 -7.26 -13.37 -6.22
N TYR A 39 -8.27 -12.81 -6.89
CA TYR A 39 -8.32 -11.36 -7.15
C TYR A 39 -8.35 -10.54 -5.85
N LEU A 40 -9.18 -10.93 -4.89
CA LEU A 40 -9.29 -10.22 -3.61
C LEU A 40 -8.06 -10.41 -2.71
N HIS A 41 -7.41 -11.57 -2.75
CA HIS A 41 -6.10 -11.77 -2.10
C HIS A 41 -5.03 -10.85 -2.70
N GLY A 42 -4.99 -10.70 -4.02
CA GLY A 42 -4.10 -9.74 -4.67
C GLY A 42 -4.35 -8.32 -4.17
N TYR A 43 -5.62 -7.92 -4.09
CA TYR A 43 -5.96 -6.59 -3.60
C TYR A 43 -5.62 -6.36 -2.12
N TRP A 44 -5.78 -7.39 -1.28
CA TRP A 44 -5.31 -7.36 0.11
C TRP A 44 -3.80 -7.12 0.22
N VAL A 45 -3.00 -7.83 -0.59
CA VAL A 45 -1.54 -7.66 -0.64
C VAL A 45 -1.18 -6.23 -1.05
N GLU A 46 -1.80 -5.71 -2.11
CA GLU A 46 -1.57 -4.36 -2.61
C GLU A 46 -1.87 -3.28 -1.55
N CYS A 47 -3.03 -3.36 -0.90
CA CYS A 47 -3.39 -2.43 0.18
C CYS A 47 -2.41 -2.53 1.36
N THR A 48 -1.97 -3.74 1.71
CA THR A 48 -1.00 -3.95 2.79
C THR A 48 0.36 -3.33 2.46
N MET A 49 0.84 -3.48 1.23
CA MET A 49 2.07 -2.85 0.77
C MET A 49 1.97 -1.32 0.83
N LYS A 50 0.87 -0.75 0.33
CA LYS A 50 0.62 0.70 0.40
C LYS A 50 0.63 1.19 1.84
N PHE A 51 -0.10 0.52 2.74
CA PHE A 51 -0.10 0.86 4.17
C PHE A 51 1.31 0.87 4.77
N ARG A 52 2.10 -0.18 4.51
CA ARG A 52 3.48 -0.28 5.02
C ARG A 52 4.39 0.80 4.44
N LEU A 53 4.27 1.10 3.15
CA LEU A 53 5.02 2.19 2.50
C LEU A 53 4.64 3.55 3.09
N MET A 54 3.35 3.79 3.31
CA MET A 54 2.87 5.01 3.95
C MET A 54 3.40 5.15 5.37
N ASP A 55 3.42 4.06 6.12
CA ASP A 55 3.98 4.03 7.48
C ASP A 55 5.49 4.30 7.47
N HIS A 56 6.24 3.61 6.60
CA HIS A 56 7.68 3.78 6.47
C HIS A 56 8.07 5.21 6.08
N PHE A 57 7.32 5.85 5.17
CA PHE A 57 7.56 7.22 4.74
C PHE A 57 6.87 8.27 5.61
N ASN A 58 6.19 7.86 6.68
CA ASN A 58 5.44 8.73 7.57
C ASN A 58 4.47 9.67 6.81
N VAL A 59 3.73 9.13 5.85
CA VAL A 59 2.73 9.86 5.06
C VAL A 59 1.31 9.36 5.35
N LEU A 60 0.34 10.27 5.31
CA LEU A 60 -1.05 9.97 5.71
C LEU A 60 -1.99 9.63 4.55
N ASN A 61 -1.59 9.87 3.30
CA ASN A 61 -2.43 9.61 2.13
C ASN A 61 -1.60 9.16 0.91
N LEU A 62 -2.30 8.63 -0.12
CA LEU A 62 -1.66 8.12 -1.33
C LEU A 62 -1.02 9.20 -2.19
N ASP A 63 -1.54 10.43 -2.19
CA ASP A 63 -0.95 11.52 -2.98
C ASP A 63 0.44 11.88 -2.44
N ALA A 64 0.58 11.92 -1.11
CA ALA A 64 1.86 12.09 -0.45
C ALA A 64 2.80 10.90 -0.69
N LEU A 65 2.28 9.67 -0.71
CA LEU A 65 3.09 8.50 -1.07
C LEU A 65 3.57 8.57 -2.53
N ASP A 66 2.70 8.93 -3.46
CA ASP A 66 3.00 9.10 -4.89
C ASP A 66 4.13 10.12 -5.09
N ALA A 67 4.07 11.25 -4.38
CA ALA A 67 5.12 12.26 -4.40
C ALA A 67 6.48 11.72 -3.91
N VAL A 68 6.49 11.00 -2.78
CA VAL A 68 7.71 10.43 -2.20
C VAL A 68 8.33 9.38 -3.13
N LEU A 69 7.51 8.46 -3.64
CA LEU A 69 7.99 7.39 -4.53
C LEU A 69 8.45 7.95 -5.88
N SER A 70 7.77 8.97 -6.40
CA SER A 70 8.16 9.60 -7.66
C SER A 70 9.50 10.33 -7.54
N ALA A 71 9.67 11.10 -6.46
CA ALA A 71 10.92 11.81 -6.20
C ALA A 71 12.11 10.84 -6.04
N ARG A 72 11.90 9.69 -5.37
CA ARG A 72 12.96 8.70 -5.17
C ARG A 72 13.31 7.88 -6.42
N SER A 73 12.31 7.56 -7.24
CA SER A 73 12.53 6.74 -8.45
C SER A 73 12.92 7.56 -9.68
N GLY A 74 12.77 8.88 -9.64
CA GLY A 74 12.93 9.75 -10.82
C GLY A 74 11.88 9.50 -11.91
N ARG A 75 10.79 8.80 -11.58
CA ARG A 75 9.70 8.44 -12.50
C ARG A 75 8.36 8.80 -11.86
N LEU A 76 7.35 9.05 -12.67
CA LEU A 76 6.00 9.26 -12.16
C LEU A 76 5.44 7.96 -11.56
N VAL A 77 5.06 8.00 -10.29
CA VAL A 77 4.43 6.90 -9.56
C VAL A 77 3.01 7.30 -9.18
N ILE A 78 2.03 6.49 -9.61
CA ILE A 78 0.61 6.61 -9.26
C ILE A 78 0.16 5.33 -8.55
N THR A 79 0.28 5.29 -7.24
CA THR A 79 -0.04 4.12 -6.42
C THR A 79 -1.50 3.69 -6.56
N ARG A 80 -2.42 4.60 -6.91
CA ARG A 80 -3.83 4.27 -7.14
C ARG A 80 -4.05 3.25 -8.27
N THR A 81 -3.18 3.21 -9.27
CA THR A 81 -3.33 2.37 -10.46
C THR A 81 -2.29 1.25 -10.56
N HIS A 82 -1.33 1.19 -9.64
CA HIS A 82 -0.19 0.30 -9.76
C HIS A 82 -0.49 -1.14 -9.35
N SER A 83 -0.01 -2.07 -10.19
CA SER A 83 0.06 -3.50 -9.92
C SER A 83 1.09 -3.81 -8.82
N ILE A 84 0.83 -4.88 -8.05
CA ILE A 84 1.70 -5.45 -7.01
C ILE A 84 3.16 -5.54 -7.47
N ALA A 85 3.40 -5.90 -8.74
CA ALA A 85 4.74 -6.05 -9.32
C ALA A 85 5.57 -4.77 -9.31
N TYR A 86 4.94 -3.60 -9.36
CA TYR A 86 5.66 -2.32 -9.28
C TYR A 86 5.93 -1.94 -7.82
N LEU A 87 4.95 -2.16 -6.93
CA LEU A 87 5.12 -1.92 -5.49
C LEU A 87 6.21 -2.82 -4.87
N SER A 88 6.40 -4.04 -5.38
CA SER A 88 7.44 -4.95 -4.91
C SER A 88 8.85 -4.44 -5.18
N THR A 89 9.08 -3.66 -6.25
CA THR A 89 10.41 -3.06 -6.53
C THR A 89 10.84 -2.08 -5.44
N PHE A 90 9.87 -1.37 -4.82
CA PHE A 90 10.13 -0.52 -3.67
C PHE A 90 10.27 -1.32 -2.37
N HIS A 91 9.59 -2.46 -2.24
CA HIS A 91 9.71 -3.34 -1.07
C HIS A 91 11.11 -3.99 -0.97
N GLU A 92 11.71 -4.39 -2.09
CA GLU A 92 13.11 -4.85 -2.11
C GLU A 92 14.08 -3.73 -1.73
N GLY A 93 13.86 -2.52 -2.24
CA GLY A 93 14.60 -1.33 -1.81
C GLY A 93 14.44 -1.01 -0.32
N LEU A 94 13.25 -1.23 0.25
CA LEU A 94 13.00 -1.10 1.70
C LEU A 94 13.73 -2.16 2.52
N ARG A 95 13.82 -3.41 2.03
CA ARG A 95 14.61 -4.46 2.67
C ARG A 95 16.09 -4.09 2.70
N ALA A 96 16.63 -3.63 1.57
CA ALA A 96 18.02 -3.19 1.47
C ALA A 96 18.33 -2.00 2.40
N LEU A 97 17.42 -1.03 2.54
CA LEU A 97 17.57 0.10 3.48
C LEU A 97 17.49 -0.33 4.95
N ARG A 98 16.67 -1.34 5.28
CA ARG A 98 16.59 -1.91 6.63
C ARG A 98 17.83 -2.72 7.00
N GLU A 99 18.48 -3.33 6.02
CA GLU A 99 19.74 -4.06 6.18
C GLU A 99 20.97 -3.11 6.17
N ALA A 100 20.88 -1.95 5.52
CA ALA A 100 21.93 -0.92 5.47
C ALA A 100 21.94 0.07 6.65
N THR A 101 20.93 0.02 7.53
CA THR A 101 20.92 0.79 8.78
C THR A 101 21.27 -0.17 9.92
N PRO A 102 22.51 -0.18 10.45
CA PRO A 102 22.76 -0.88 11.70
C PRO A 102 21.93 -0.17 12.77
N ILE A 103 21.17 -0.94 13.55
CA ILE A 103 20.64 -0.45 14.82
C ILE A 103 21.88 -0.21 15.68
N GLY A 104 22.30 1.05 15.76
CA GLY A 104 23.25 1.59 16.72
C GLY A 104 22.52 2.54 17.65
#